data_AF-A0A2E2APL1-F1
#
_entry.id   AF-A0A2E2APL1-F1
#
_cell.length_a   1.000
_cell.length_b   1.000
_cell.length_c   1.000
_cell.angle_alpha   90.00
_cell.angle_beta   90.00
_cell.angle_gamma   90.00
#
_symmetry.space_group_name_H-M   'P 1'
#
loop_
_entity.id
_entity.type
_entity.pdbx_description
1 polymer ?
#
loop_
_entity_poly.entity_id
_entity_poly.type
_entity_poly.pdbx_seq_one_letter_code
_entity_poly.pdbx_strand_id
1 'polypeptide(L)'
;MPATNIDHIAMPTANAERLIEFYKRLGFTINDEIEWRAGEASIFSIQIGNSKINVHPEGFTASLRGPTAVPGCGDVCFVWEGSAEECKKMLDDAGVEIISGPG
;
A
#
# COMPACT_ATOMS: atom_id res chain seq x y z
N MET A 1 -16.11 -23.31 -3.09
CA MET A 1 -15.40 -22.26 -3.86
C MET A 1 -13.91 -22.55 -3.80
N PRO A 2 -13.14 -22.30 -4.88
CA PRO A 2 -11.71 -22.61 -4.94
C PRO A 2 -10.80 -21.63 -4.18
N ALA A 3 -11.29 -20.42 -3.86
CA ALA A 3 -10.59 -19.44 -3.03
C ALA A 3 -11.59 -18.69 -2.13
N THR A 4 -11.12 -18.19 -0.98
CA THR A 4 -11.98 -17.52 0.01
C THR A 4 -11.69 -16.04 0.17
N ASN A 5 -10.46 -15.58 -0.04
CA ASN A 5 -10.01 -14.19 0.14
C ASN A 5 -8.80 -13.87 -0.76
N ILE A 6 -8.42 -12.60 -0.81
CA ILE A 6 -7.13 -12.15 -1.33
C ILE A 6 -6.11 -12.21 -0.19
N ASP A 7 -5.03 -12.98 -0.36
CA ASP A 7 -3.92 -12.97 0.58
C ASP A 7 -3.09 -11.69 0.41
N HIS A 8 -2.65 -11.42 -0.82
CA HIS A 8 -1.93 -10.19 -1.14
C HIS A 8 -2.04 -9.82 -2.62
N ILE A 9 -1.65 -8.57 -2.91
CA ILE A 9 -1.28 -8.11 -4.24
C ILE A 9 0.15 -7.57 -4.21
N ALA A 10 0.75 -7.34 -5.37
CA ALA A 10 2.07 -6.73 -5.50
C ALA A 10 1.98 -5.42 -6.30
N MET A 11 2.67 -4.38 -5.84
CA MET A 11 2.68 -3.06 -6.47
C MET A 11 4.09 -2.46 -6.49
N PRO A 12 4.59 -1.97 -7.64
CA PRO A 12 5.84 -1.22 -7.69
C PRO A 12 5.66 0.23 -7.23
N THR A 13 6.73 0.80 -6.65
CA THR A 13 6.82 2.23 -6.32
C THR A 13 8.05 2.87 -6.96
N ALA A 14 7.96 4.18 -7.22
CA ALA A 14 9.10 4.99 -7.67
C ALA A 14 9.91 5.56 -6.50
N ASN A 15 9.37 5.50 -5.29
CA ASN A 15 10.04 5.97 -4.07
C ASN A 15 9.45 5.26 -2.85
N ALA A 16 10.21 4.34 -2.28
CA ALA A 16 9.80 3.51 -1.15
C ALA A 16 9.62 4.32 0.13
N GLU A 17 10.54 5.25 0.42
CA GLU A 17 10.49 6.10 1.61
C GLU A 17 9.21 6.94 1.66
N ARG A 18 8.89 7.62 0.55
CA ARG A 18 7.67 8.44 0.45
C ARG A 18 6.40 7.60 0.58
N LEU A 19 6.41 6.37 0.06
CA LEU A 19 5.28 5.46 0.17
C LEU A 19 5.09 5.00 1.63
N ILE A 20 6.17 4.62 2.31
CA ILE A 20 6.17 4.23 3.72
C ILE A 20 5.64 5.36 4.59
N GLU A 21 6.17 6.58 4.41
CA GLU A 21 5.72 7.77 5.14
C GLU A 21 4.23 8.04 4.91
N PHE A 22 3.76 7.94 3.66
CA PHE A 22 2.37 8.17 3.30
C PHE A 22 1.43 7.18 4.01
N TYR A 23 1.68 5.88 3.90
CA TYR A 23 0.81 4.87 4.51
C TYR A 23 0.89 4.88 6.04
N LYS A 24 2.05 5.19 6.63
CA LYS A 24 2.17 5.41 8.08
C LYS A 24 1.34 6.60 8.56
N ARG A 25 1.34 7.72 7.82
CA ARG A 25 0.48 8.88 8.15
C ARG A 25 -1.01 8.52 8.13
N LEU A 26 -1.41 7.58 7.28
CA LEU A 26 -2.77 7.04 7.23
C LEU A 26 -3.03 5.94 8.28
N GLY A 27 -2.07 5.63 9.14
CA GLY A 27 -2.22 4.66 10.23
C GLY A 27 -1.99 3.20 9.84
N PHE A 28 -1.46 2.92 8.64
CA PHE A 28 -1.14 1.56 8.24
C PHE A 28 0.17 1.07 8.86
N THR A 29 0.19 -0.22 9.20
CA THR A 29 1.42 -0.93 9.58
C THR A 29 2.21 -1.28 8.33
N ILE A 30 3.54 -1.06 8.40
CA ILE A 30 4.49 -1.51 7.39
C ILE A 30 5.24 -2.71 7.96
N ASN A 31 5.03 -3.89 7.36
CA ASN A 31 5.77 -5.08 7.74
C ASN A 31 7.13 -5.10 7.04
N ASP A 32 8.13 -5.71 7.69
CA ASP A 32 9.48 -5.93 7.17
C ASP A 32 10.25 -4.64 6.83
N GLU A 33 9.81 -3.48 7.34
CA GLU A 33 10.46 -2.20 7.05
C GLU A 33 11.90 -2.15 7.57
N ILE A 34 12.16 -2.70 8.76
CA ILE A 34 13.48 -2.67 9.39
C ILE A 34 14.44 -3.53 8.58
N GLU A 35 14.01 -4.74 8.25
CA GLU A 35 14.73 -5.72 7.45
C GLU A 35 14.98 -5.18 6.04
N TRP A 36 14.00 -4.50 5.44
CA TRP A 36 14.15 -3.85 4.14
C TRP A 36 15.20 -2.74 4.18
N ARG A 37 15.15 -1.85 5.19
CA ARG A 37 16.14 -0.77 5.37
C ARG A 37 17.55 -1.31 5.65
N ALA A 38 17.64 -2.46 6.32
CA ALA A 38 18.91 -3.15 6.59
C ALA A 38 19.45 -3.91 5.36
N GLY A 39 18.66 -4.04 4.29
CA GLY A 39 19.02 -4.84 3.11
C GLY A 39 18.89 -6.34 3.31
N GLU A 40 18.23 -6.77 4.39
CA GLU A 40 17.95 -8.18 4.72
C GLU A 40 16.68 -8.69 4.02
N ALA A 41 15.76 -7.79 3.68
CA ALA A 41 14.58 -8.06 2.86
C ALA A 41 14.60 -7.24 1.56
N SER A 42 14.25 -7.86 0.43
CA SER A 42 14.19 -7.18 -0.87
C SER A 42 12.94 -6.32 -1.06
N ILE A 43 11.91 -6.53 -0.24
CA ILE A 43 10.60 -5.88 -0.30
C ILE A 43 10.09 -5.63 1.12
N PHE A 44 9.08 -4.78 1.25
CA PHE A 44 8.28 -4.58 2.46
C PHE A 44 6.79 -4.68 2.11
N SER A 45 5.90 -4.67 3.09
CA SER A 45 4.46 -4.71 2.80
C SER A 45 3.61 -3.77 3.64
N ILE A 46 2.53 -3.28 3.06
CA ILE A 46 1.49 -2.49 3.74
C ILE A 46 0.42 -3.47 4.22
N GLN A 47 0.16 -3.53 5.52
CA GLN A 47 -0.80 -4.46 6.13
C GLN A 47 -2.24 -3.92 6.09
N ILE A 48 -3.20 -4.74 5.64
CA ILE A 48 -4.64 -4.40 5.62
C ILE A 48 -5.47 -5.57 6.18
N GLY A 49 -5.87 -5.49 7.44
CA GLY A 49 -6.59 -6.60 8.09
C GLY A 49 -5.79 -7.90 7.99
N ASN A 50 -6.32 -8.91 7.30
CA ASN A 50 -5.65 -10.18 7.03
C ASN A 50 -4.95 -10.26 5.66
N SER A 51 -5.00 -9.19 4.87
CA SER A 51 -4.37 -9.07 3.56
C SER A 51 -3.19 -8.11 3.60
N LYS A 52 -2.39 -8.08 2.53
CA LYS A 52 -1.30 -7.11 2.41
C LYS A 52 -1.03 -6.68 0.97
N ILE A 53 -0.33 -5.55 0.83
CA ILE A 53 0.25 -5.12 -0.45
C ILE A 53 1.76 -5.28 -0.32
N ASN A 54 2.33 -6.22 -1.07
CA ASN A 54 3.78 -6.33 -1.21
C ASN A 54 4.28 -5.21 -2.13
N VAL A 55 5.23 -4.42 -1.63
CA VAL A 55 5.77 -3.27 -2.37
C VAL A 55 7.10 -3.65 -3.00
N HIS A 56 7.22 -3.43 -4.31
CA HIS A 56 8.49 -3.54 -5.02
C HIS A 56 9.15 -2.15 -5.05
N PRO A 57 10.26 -1.93 -4.30
CA PRO A 57 10.96 -0.65 -4.25
C PRO A 57 11.54 -0.23 -5.60
N GLU A 58 11.88 1.04 -5.74
CA GLU A 58 12.62 1.55 -6.89
C GLU A 58 13.91 0.76 -7.13
N GLY A 59 14.18 0.44 -8.40
CA GLY A 59 15.34 -0.37 -8.77
C GLY A 59 15.18 -1.88 -8.53
N PHE A 60 14.19 -2.33 -7.76
CA PHE A 60 13.91 -3.76 -7.59
C PHE A 60 13.14 -4.33 -8.79
N THR A 61 13.75 -5.29 -9.48
CA THR A 61 13.08 -6.05 -10.55
C THR A 61 12.59 -7.38 -10.02
N ALA A 62 11.31 -7.44 -9.65
CA ALA A 62 10.69 -8.69 -9.24
C ALA A 62 10.65 -9.71 -10.40
N SER A 63 11.02 -10.96 -10.10
CA SER A 63 10.94 -12.08 -11.04
C SER A 63 9.50 -12.50 -11.33
N LEU A 64 8.59 -12.33 -10.36
CA LEU A 64 7.17 -12.61 -10.47
C LEU A 64 6.39 -11.29 -10.31
N ARG A 65 6.05 -10.67 -11.45
CA ARG A 65 5.23 -9.46 -11.51
C ARG A 65 4.37 -9.44 -12.75
N GLY A 66 3.34 -8.58 -12.74
CA GLY A 66 2.63 -8.24 -13.96
C GLY A 66 3.61 -7.71 -15.02
N PRO A 67 3.52 -8.16 -16.29
CA PRO A 67 4.49 -7.83 -17.33
C PRO A 67 4.58 -6.31 -17.60
N THR A 68 3.47 -5.60 -17.40
CA THR A 68 3.34 -4.15 -17.60
C THR A 68 3.37 -3.35 -16.29
N ALA A 69 3.69 -3.98 -15.16
CA ALA A 69 3.68 -3.31 -13.86
C ALA A 69 4.75 -2.19 -13.82
N VAL A 70 4.28 -0.96 -13.59
CA VAL A 70 5.09 0.25 -13.44
C VAL A 70 4.53 1.09 -12.27
N PRO A 71 5.35 1.91 -11.57
CA PRO A 71 4.85 2.74 -10.48
C PRO A 71 3.62 3.55 -10.88
N GLY A 72 2.59 3.55 -10.03
CA GLY A 72 1.31 4.20 -10.29
C GLY A 72 0.26 3.33 -11.00
N CYS A 73 0.55 2.06 -11.31
CA CYS A 73 -0.44 1.15 -11.91
C CYS A 73 -1.41 0.50 -10.90
N GLY A 74 -1.23 0.72 -9.60
CA GLY A 74 -2.09 0.16 -8.57
C GLY A 74 -3.36 0.99 -8.39
N ASP A 75 -4.51 0.33 -8.41
CA ASP A 75 -5.82 0.91 -8.11
C ASP A 75 -6.53 -0.04 -7.14
N VAL A 76 -6.79 0.43 -5.92
CA VAL A 76 -7.31 -0.38 -4.82
C VAL A 76 -8.37 0.39 -4.05
N CYS A 77 -9.46 -0.30 -3.73
CA CYS A 77 -10.49 0.19 -2.82
C CYS A 77 -10.35 -0.51 -1.47
N PHE A 78 -10.18 0.27 -0.41
CA PHE A 78 -10.20 -0.23 0.96
C PHE A 78 -11.58 -0.05 1.54
N VAL A 79 -12.11 -1.10 2.15
CA VAL A 79 -13.31 -0.99 2.98
C VAL A 79 -12.90 -0.27 4.26
N TRP A 80 -13.56 0.86 4.53
CA TRP A 80 -13.38 1.63 5.74
C TRP A 80 -14.38 1.19 6.81
N GLU A 81 -13.92 0.99 8.04
CA GLU A 81 -14.79 0.55 9.14
C GLU A 81 -15.67 1.69 9.71
N GLY A 82 -15.23 2.96 9.55
CA GLY A 82 -15.93 4.14 10.06
C GLY A 82 -16.85 4.81 9.03
N SER A 83 -17.26 6.04 9.32
CA SER A 83 -18.07 6.85 8.40
C SER A 83 -17.22 7.52 7.30
N ALA A 84 -17.90 8.00 6.26
CA ALA A 84 -17.26 8.79 5.19
C ALA A 84 -16.65 10.09 5.73
N GLU A 85 -17.28 10.73 6.71
CA GLU A 85 -16.78 11.94 7.38
C GLU A 85 -15.51 11.67 8.19
N GLU A 86 -15.45 10.52 8.88
CA GLU A 86 -14.26 10.09 9.62
C GLU A 86 -13.10 9.80 8.66
N CYS A 87 -13.37 9.12 7.53
CA CYS A 87 -12.39 8.89 6.48
C CYS A 87 -11.86 10.22 5.89
N LYS A 88 -12.79 11.12 5.53
CA LYS A 88 -12.44 12.47 5.03
C LYS A 88 -11.56 13.21 6.04
N LYS A 89 -11.93 13.20 7.32
CA LYS A 89 -11.14 13.86 8.36
C LYS A 89 -9.74 13.26 8.48
N MET A 90 -9.61 11.93 8.46
CA MET A 90 -8.31 11.27 8.49
C MET A 90 -7.44 11.66 7.28
N LEU A 91 -8.02 11.74 6.08
CA LEU A 91 -7.31 12.19 4.87
C LEU A 91 -6.87 13.66 4.98
N ASP A 92 -7.76 14.54 5.43
CA ASP A 92 -7.47 15.98 5.64
C ASP A 92 -6.34 16.17 6.67
N ASP A 93 -6.41 15.47 7.82
CA ASP A 93 -5.40 15.54 8.88
C ASP A 93 -4.02 15.02 8.40
N ALA A 94 -4.02 14.06 7.48
CA ALA A 94 -2.80 13.52 6.84
C ALA A 94 -2.29 14.39 5.67
N GLY A 95 -2.99 15.47 5.33
CA GLY A 95 -2.65 16.37 4.22
C GLY A 95 -2.84 15.73 2.84
N VAL A 96 -3.78 14.79 2.70
CA VAL A 96 -4.06 14.10 1.45
C VAL A 96 -5.18 14.81 0.69
N GLU A 97 -4.91 15.16 -0.56
CA GLU A 97 -5.92 15.74 -1.45
C GLU A 97 -6.96 14.68 -1.85
N ILE A 98 -8.24 15.01 -1.65
CA ILE A 98 -9.37 14.17 -2.08
C ILE A 98 -9.71 14.53 -3.53
N ILE A 99 -9.47 13.60 -4.45
CA ILE A 99 -9.66 13.80 -5.90
C ILE A 99 -11.15 13.75 -6.29
N SER A 100 -11.96 12.93 -5.62
CA SER A 100 -13.40 12.79 -5.86
C SER A 100 -14.12 12.20 -4.64
N GLY A 101 -15.40 12.54 -4.45
CA GLY A 101 -16.29 11.98 -3.44
C GLY A 101 -17.06 13.02 -2.60
N PRO A 102 -18.02 12.58 -1.75
CA PRO A 102 -18.49 11.19 -1.63
C PRO A 102 -19.30 10.74 -2.86
N GLY A 103 -19.32 9.43 -3.13
CA GLY A 103 -20.11 8.78 -4.19
C GLY A 103 -20.64 7.43 -3.74
#